data_AF-L8DUV5-F1
#
_entry.id   AF-L8DUV5-F1
#
_cell.length_a   1.000
_cell.length_b   1.000
_cell.length_c   1.000
_cell.angle_alpha   90.00
_cell.angle_beta   90.00
_cell.angle_gamma   90.00
#
_symmetry.space_group_name_H-M   'P 1'
#
loop_
_entity.id
_entity.type
_entity.pdbx_description
1 polymer ?
#
loop_
_entity_poly.entity_id
_entity_poly.type
_entity_poly.pdbx_seq_one_letter_code
_entity_poly.pdbx_strand_id
1 'polypeptide(L)'
;MSAMPGAATSNPGIPNAPVAGALPATFDAVGFVVCEFYGDRPENGTQIMRQTERAGGDVVGALAVVNTPTDPPRDPEDCDAVGSAPIPVVWAVDPQSRAVRLELPKDSCGQLKGDPLTAIERVPAVTTQEYELPA
;
A
#
# COMPACT_ATOMS: atom_id res chain seq x y z
N MET A 1 18.81 -2.97 -30.00
CA MET A 1 17.40 -2.57 -29.82
C MET A 1 17.09 -2.80 -28.35
N SER A 2 17.20 -1.75 -27.53
CA SER A 2 17.05 -1.87 -26.07
C SER A 2 15.65 -1.44 -25.68
N ALA A 3 14.88 -2.35 -25.08
CA ALA A 3 13.62 -2.03 -24.43
C ALA A 3 13.91 -1.28 -23.13
N MET A 4 13.36 -0.07 -22.98
CA MET A 4 13.34 0.63 -21.69
C MET A 4 12.21 0.04 -20.84
N PRO A 5 12.43 -0.27 -19.56
CA PRO A 5 11.39 -0.77 -18.67
C PRO A 5 10.32 0.29 -18.42
N GLY A 6 9.06 -0.17 -18.43
CA GLY A 6 7.85 0.63 -18.32
C GLY A 6 7.85 1.54 -17.08
N ALA A 7 7.33 2.74 -17.29
CA ALA A 7 7.30 3.83 -16.34
C ALA A 7 6.65 3.43 -15.01
N ALA A 8 7.40 3.62 -13.91
CA ALA A 8 6.85 3.67 -12.57
C ALA A 8 5.85 4.85 -12.51
N THR A 9 4.58 4.55 -12.26
CA THR A 9 3.59 5.58 -11.95
C THR A 9 3.86 6.08 -10.52
N SER A 10 4.63 7.16 -10.45
CA SER A 10 4.85 7.95 -9.24
C SER A 10 3.53 8.50 -8.72
N ASN A 11 3.19 8.18 -7.46
CA ASN A 11 2.14 8.90 -6.72
C ASN A 11 2.59 10.38 -6.56
N PRO A 12 1.79 11.40 -6.89
CA PRO A 12 2.30 12.76 -7.12
C PRO A 12 2.83 13.54 -5.91
N GLY A 13 2.72 13.05 -4.67
CA GLY A 13 2.93 13.91 -3.48
C GLY A 13 4.33 13.90 -2.84
N ILE A 14 5.24 12.96 -3.15
CA ILE A 14 6.57 12.92 -2.49
C ILE A 14 7.68 12.58 -3.50
N PRO A 15 8.52 13.55 -3.92
CA PRO A 15 9.71 13.23 -4.71
C PRO A 15 10.63 12.31 -3.91
N ASN A 16 11.04 11.19 -4.52
CA ASN A 16 11.91 10.13 -3.96
C ASN A 16 11.27 9.16 -2.95
N ALA A 17 9.95 9.01 -2.91
CA ALA A 17 9.37 7.89 -2.17
C ALA A 17 9.89 6.55 -2.74
N PRO A 18 10.33 5.60 -1.88
CA PRO A 18 10.66 4.25 -2.30
C PRO A 18 9.58 3.64 -3.21
N VAL A 19 10.03 2.93 -4.25
CA VAL A 19 9.16 2.19 -5.15
C VAL A 19 8.48 1.07 -4.36
N ALA A 20 7.17 0.91 -4.56
CA ALA A 20 6.43 -0.19 -3.95
C ALA A 20 6.89 -1.51 -4.57
N GLY A 21 6.95 -2.58 -3.77
CA GLY A 21 7.32 -3.88 -4.27
C GLY A 21 6.98 -5.01 -3.30
N ALA A 22 7.40 -6.21 -3.69
CA ALA A 22 7.25 -7.40 -2.86
C ALA A 22 8.11 -7.30 -1.59
N LEU A 23 7.65 -7.91 -0.51
CA LEU A 23 8.44 -8.02 0.71
C LEU A 23 9.64 -8.95 0.47
N PRO A 24 10.88 -8.52 0.76
CA PRO A 24 12.03 -9.41 0.67
C PRO A 24 11.90 -10.60 1.62
N ALA A 25 12.28 -11.80 1.16
CA ALA A 25 12.14 -13.04 1.94
C ALA A 25 12.90 -13.01 3.29
N THR A 26 13.92 -12.17 3.42
CA THR A 26 14.73 -12.01 4.64
C THR A 26 14.25 -10.86 5.53
N PHE A 27 13.18 -10.17 5.15
CA PHE A 27 12.66 -9.03 5.91
C PHE A 27 11.73 -9.53 7.01
N ASP A 28 12.12 -9.32 8.26
CA ASP A 28 11.37 -9.77 9.44
C ASP A 28 10.37 -8.68 9.88
N ALA A 29 9.25 -8.60 9.18
CA ALA A 29 8.23 -7.59 9.46
C ALA A 29 7.46 -7.92 10.75
N VAL A 30 7.41 -6.95 11.67
CA VAL A 30 6.71 -7.04 12.97
C VAL A 30 5.50 -6.12 13.07
N GLY A 31 5.20 -5.38 12.00
CA GLY A 31 4.06 -4.50 11.94
C GLY A 31 3.94 -3.80 10.59
N PHE A 32 2.97 -2.90 10.53
CA PHE A 32 2.62 -2.13 9.35
C PHE A 32 2.46 -0.64 9.68
N VAL A 33 2.76 0.20 8.71
CA VAL A 33 2.33 1.61 8.69
C VAL A 33 1.38 1.77 7.50
N VAL A 34 0.16 2.20 7.79
CA VAL A 34 -0.89 2.43 6.78
C VAL A 34 -1.12 3.93 6.65
N CYS A 35 -0.91 4.47 5.46
CA CYS A 35 -1.16 5.86 5.13
C CYS A 35 -2.39 5.96 4.21
N GLU A 36 -3.44 6.58 4.72
CA GLU A 36 -4.71 6.80 4.05
C GLU A 36 -4.88 8.28 3.76
N PHE A 37 -5.28 8.63 2.55
CA PHE A 37 -5.44 10.02 2.13
C PHE A 37 -6.93 10.39 2.18
N TYR A 38 -7.24 11.38 3.01
CA TYR A 38 -8.57 11.79 3.41
C TYR A 38 -8.92 13.17 2.87
N GLY A 39 -9.29 13.20 1.59
CA GLY A 39 -9.88 14.37 0.96
C GLY A 39 -8.91 15.53 0.79
N ASP A 40 -9.18 16.31 -0.25
CA ASP A 40 -8.40 17.49 -0.56
C ASP A 40 -9.01 18.70 0.15
N ARG A 41 -8.15 19.65 0.50
CA ARG A 41 -8.51 20.98 1.02
C ARG A 41 -8.12 22.00 -0.05
N PRO A 42 -8.99 22.21 -1.07
CA PRO A 42 -8.67 23.09 -2.19
C PRO A 42 -8.43 24.55 -1.77
N GLU A 43 -8.97 24.98 -0.62
CA GLU A 43 -8.82 26.33 -0.08
C GLU A 43 -7.38 26.71 0.29
N ASN A 44 -6.56 25.74 0.68
CA ASN A 44 -5.16 25.94 1.07
C ASN A 44 -4.20 25.01 0.31
N GLY A 45 -4.71 24.22 -0.63
CA GLY A 45 -3.90 23.33 -1.48
C GLY A 45 -3.24 22.20 -0.69
N THR A 46 -3.89 21.74 0.37
CA THR A 46 -3.39 20.64 1.20
C THR A 46 -4.28 19.41 1.11
N GLN A 47 -3.77 18.28 1.56
CA GLN A 47 -4.46 17.01 1.66
C GLN A 47 -4.23 16.44 3.07
N ILE A 48 -5.25 15.85 3.67
CA ILE A 48 -5.11 15.19 4.96
C ILE A 48 -4.64 13.75 4.73
N MET A 49 -3.59 13.34 5.41
CA MET A 49 -3.12 11.95 5.45
C MET A 49 -3.23 11.43 6.87
N ARG A 50 -3.98 10.35 7.07
CA ARG A 50 -3.98 9.60 8.33
C ARG A 50 -2.95 8.49 8.24
N GLN A 51 -2.02 8.45 9.18
CA GLN A 51 -1.08 7.38 9.37
C GLN A 51 -1.51 6.53 10.56
N THR A 52 -1.59 5.22 10.37
CA THR A 52 -1.85 4.26 11.44
C THR A 52 -0.72 3.25 11.52
N GLU A 53 -0.04 3.22 12.66
CA GLU A 53 0.89 2.16 13.01
C GLU A 53 0.11 0.97 13.56
N ARG A 54 0.41 -0.23 13.06
CA ARG A 54 -0.24 -1.47 13.46
C ARG A 54 0.82 -2.50 13.82
N ALA A 55 0.73 -3.08 15.02
CA ALA A 55 1.67 -4.11 15.47
C ALA A 55 1.03 -5.03 16.52
N GLY A 56 1.68 -6.17 16.77
CA GLY A 56 1.15 -7.21 17.64
C GLY A 56 0.03 -8.02 16.96
N GLY A 57 -0.61 -8.93 17.69
CA GLY A 57 -1.62 -9.82 17.10
C GLY A 57 -1.03 -10.71 16.00
N ASP A 58 -1.80 -10.95 14.93
CA ASP A 58 -1.43 -11.84 13.83
C ASP A 58 -0.79 -11.11 12.63
N VAL A 59 0.40 -10.55 12.85
CA VAL A 59 1.19 -9.92 11.77
C VAL A 59 1.59 -10.95 10.71
N VAL A 60 1.95 -12.17 11.12
CA VAL A 60 2.40 -13.24 10.22
C VAL A 60 1.28 -13.65 9.27
N GLY A 61 0.04 -13.80 9.77
CA GLY A 61 -1.12 -14.08 8.95
C GLY A 61 -1.43 -12.95 7.97
N ALA A 62 -1.32 -11.69 8.39
CA ALA A 62 -1.48 -10.55 7.48
C ALA A 62 -0.41 -10.54 6.37
N LEU A 63 0.84 -10.82 6.70
CA LEU A 63 1.93 -10.95 5.72
C LEU A 63 1.71 -12.09 4.74
N ALA A 64 1.13 -13.22 5.18
CA ALA A 64 0.81 -14.33 4.30
C ALA A 64 -0.19 -13.94 3.21
N VAL A 65 -1.17 -13.07 3.52
CA VAL A 65 -2.13 -12.53 2.54
C VAL A 65 -1.44 -11.53 1.61
N VAL A 66 -0.68 -10.59 2.16
CA VAL A 66 0.04 -9.55 1.39
C VAL A 66 1.05 -10.16 0.43
N ASN A 67 1.71 -11.26 0.81
CA ASN A 67 2.72 -11.92 -0.02
C ASN A 67 2.12 -12.89 -1.06
N THR A 68 0.80 -12.95 -1.21
CA THR A 68 0.21 -13.71 -2.31
C THR A 68 0.64 -13.11 -3.66
N PRO A 69 0.84 -13.93 -4.71
CA PRO A 69 1.19 -13.40 -6.02
C PRO A 69 0.04 -12.55 -6.63
N THR A 70 0.41 -11.43 -7.24
CA THR A 70 -0.45 -10.71 -8.17
C THR A 70 -0.70 -11.57 -9.40
N ASP A 71 -1.95 -11.63 -9.86
CA ASP A 71 -2.32 -12.38 -11.05
C ASP A 71 -1.87 -11.65 -12.32
N PRO A 72 -1.56 -12.37 -13.41
CA PRO A 72 -1.25 -11.75 -14.69
C PRO A 72 -2.42 -10.87 -15.18
N PRO A 73 -2.15 -9.68 -15.74
CA PRO A 73 -3.21 -8.81 -16.26
C PRO A 73 -3.93 -9.49 -17.44
N ARG A 74 -5.26 -9.27 -17.53
CA ARG A 74 -6.08 -9.65 -18.69
C ARG A 74 -6.57 -8.43 -19.45
N ASP A 75 -7.28 -8.64 -20.56
CA ASP A 75 -7.84 -7.56 -21.36
C ASP A 75 -8.82 -6.72 -20.52
N PRO A 76 -8.65 -5.37 -20.47
CA PRO A 76 -9.49 -4.51 -19.65
C PRO A 76 -10.98 -4.55 -20.03
N GLU A 77 -11.30 -4.89 -21.28
CA GLU A 77 -12.69 -5.02 -21.77
C GLU A 77 -13.44 -6.19 -21.11
N ASP A 78 -12.71 -7.18 -20.58
CA ASP A 78 -13.29 -8.32 -19.87
C ASP A 78 -13.51 -8.05 -18.37
N CYS A 79 -13.04 -6.91 -17.87
CA CYS A 79 -13.16 -6.51 -16.48
C CYS A 79 -14.41 -5.64 -16.27
N ASP A 80 -15.18 -5.96 -15.24
CA ASP A 80 -16.27 -5.11 -14.81
C ASP A 80 -15.74 -3.70 -14.46
N ALA A 81 -16.59 -2.68 -14.64
CA ALA A 81 -16.26 -1.34 -14.16
C ALA A 81 -16.23 -1.35 -12.63
N VAL A 82 -15.03 -1.44 -12.06
CA VAL A 82 -14.82 -1.49 -10.61
C VAL A 82 -14.59 -0.09 -10.05
N GLY A 83 -15.10 0.15 -8.85
CA GLY A 83 -15.01 1.43 -8.17
C GLY A 83 -13.57 1.85 -7.85
N SER A 84 -13.29 3.14 -8.00
CA SER A 84 -11.97 3.76 -7.83
C SER A 84 -11.61 4.03 -6.37
N ALA A 85 -12.00 3.15 -5.44
CA ALA A 85 -11.69 3.37 -4.03
C ALA A 85 -10.18 3.53 -3.86
N PRO A 86 -9.71 4.64 -3.25
CA PRO A 86 -8.28 4.90 -3.13
C PRO A 86 -7.64 3.81 -2.27
N ILE A 87 -6.62 3.14 -2.83
CA ILE A 87 -5.83 2.13 -2.13
C ILE A 87 -4.82 2.88 -1.24
N PRO A 88 -4.80 2.62 0.09
CA PRO A 88 -3.85 3.26 0.98
C PRO A 88 -2.42 2.80 0.68
N VAL A 89 -1.46 3.63 1.07
CA VAL A 89 -0.05 3.27 0.99
C VAL A 89 0.31 2.46 2.23
N VAL A 90 0.83 1.26 2.03
CA VAL A 90 1.21 0.35 3.12
C VAL A 90 2.71 0.14 3.16
N TRP A 91 3.27 0.17 4.36
CA TRP A 91 4.66 -0.18 4.64
C TRP A 91 4.71 -1.35 5.62
N ALA A 92 5.57 -2.32 5.37
CA ALA A 92 5.97 -3.31 6.37
C ALA A 92 7.17 -2.77 7.16
N VAL A 93 7.17 -2.95 8.48
CA VAL A 93 8.23 -2.42 9.36
C VAL A 93 8.86 -3.55 10.17
N ASP A 94 10.19 -3.52 10.32
CA ASP A 94 10.94 -4.50 11.10
C ASP A 94 11.30 -3.98 12.53
N PRO A 95 11.87 -4.82 13.41
CA PRO A 95 12.25 -4.41 14.77
C PRO A 95 13.28 -3.28 14.85
N GLN A 96 14.02 -3.04 13.76
CA GLN A 96 15.03 -2.00 13.63
C GLN A 96 14.45 -0.71 13.01
N SER A 97 13.12 -0.62 12.89
CA SER A 97 12.40 0.51 12.28
C SER A 97 12.79 0.77 10.81
N ARG A 98 13.28 -0.25 10.11
CA ARG A 98 13.41 -0.21 8.65
C ARG A 98 12.04 -0.51 8.05
N ALA A 99 11.76 0.08 6.89
CA ALA A 99 10.46 -0.06 6.24
C ALA A 99 10.60 -0.42 4.76
N VAL A 100 9.68 -1.28 4.29
CA VAL A 100 9.52 -1.62 2.87
C VAL A 100 8.13 -1.19 2.43
N ARG A 101 8.04 -0.40 1.35
CA ARG A 101 6.76 -0.05 0.75
C ARG A 101 6.20 -1.24 0.00
N LEU A 102 5.01 -1.68 0.38
CA LEU A 102 4.40 -2.87 -0.17
C LEU A 102 3.62 -2.53 -1.45
N GLU A 103 3.83 -3.34 -2.49
CA GLU A 103 2.83 -3.49 -3.54
C GLU A 103 1.84 -4.57 -3.09
N LEU A 104 0.58 -4.19 -2.91
CA LEU A 104 -0.47 -5.12 -2.49
C LEU A 104 -0.90 -6.01 -3.67
N PRO A 105 -1.22 -7.29 -3.40
CA PRO A 105 -1.54 -8.26 -4.44
C PRO A 105 -2.82 -7.87 -5.17
N LYS A 106 -2.77 -7.98 -6.50
CA LYS A 106 -3.90 -7.67 -7.38
C LYS A 106 -4.39 -8.89 -8.14
N ASP A 107 -5.66 -8.91 -8.49
CA ASP A 107 -6.22 -9.84 -9.46
C ASP A 107 -5.88 -9.41 -10.90
N SER A 108 -6.33 -10.20 -11.88
CA SER A 108 -6.08 -9.94 -13.30
C SER A 108 -6.71 -8.64 -13.83
N CYS A 109 -7.63 -8.02 -13.07
CA CYS A 109 -8.26 -6.73 -13.37
C CYS A 109 -7.62 -5.56 -12.62
N GLY A 110 -6.52 -5.81 -11.88
CA GLY A 110 -5.84 -4.79 -11.10
C GLY A 110 -6.53 -4.44 -9.78
N GLN A 111 -7.56 -5.19 -9.36
CA GLN A 111 -8.23 -5.01 -8.07
C GLN A 111 -7.46 -5.74 -6.97
N LEU A 112 -7.57 -5.28 -5.72
CA LEU A 112 -6.90 -5.97 -4.61
C LEU A 112 -7.45 -7.39 -4.40
N LYS A 113 -6.53 -8.36 -4.28
CA LYS A 113 -6.86 -9.78 -4.12
C LYS A 113 -6.93 -10.19 -2.65
N GLY A 114 -7.99 -10.91 -2.28
CA GLY A 114 -8.10 -11.51 -0.95
C GLY A 114 -8.16 -10.50 0.20
N ASP A 115 -8.55 -9.27 -0.12
CA ASP A 115 -8.66 -8.13 0.80
C ASP A 115 -7.46 -7.99 1.76
N PRO A 116 -6.26 -7.69 1.24
CA PRO A 116 -5.04 -7.62 2.02
C PRO A 116 -5.11 -6.48 3.04
N LEU A 117 -5.90 -5.45 2.75
CA LEU A 117 -6.19 -4.36 3.65
C LEU A 117 -6.97 -4.85 4.87
N THR A 118 -8.04 -5.63 4.69
CA THR A 118 -8.75 -6.25 5.81
C THR A 118 -7.82 -7.09 6.69
N ALA A 119 -6.88 -7.83 6.11
CA ALA A 119 -5.91 -8.61 6.88
C ALA A 119 -4.98 -7.71 7.72
N ILE A 120 -4.46 -6.63 7.13
CA ILE A 120 -3.64 -5.63 7.82
C ILE A 120 -4.46 -4.90 8.90
N GLU A 121 -5.72 -4.57 8.63
CA GLU A 121 -6.59 -3.84 9.55
C GLU A 121 -6.97 -4.65 10.80
N ARG A 122 -6.90 -5.98 10.73
CA ARG A 122 -7.04 -6.87 11.90
C ARG A 122 -5.80 -6.83 12.81
N VAL A 123 -4.65 -6.39 12.31
CA VAL A 123 -3.50 -6.12 13.17
C VAL A 123 -3.84 -4.92 14.06
N PRO A 124 -3.69 -5.04 15.39
CA PRO A 124 -4.07 -3.97 16.32
C PRO A 124 -3.40 -2.64 15.97
N ALA A 125 -4.19 -1.56 15.97
CA ALA A 125 -3.66 -0.21 15.86
C ALA A 125 -2.95 0.16 17.16
N VAL A 126 -1.71 0.62 17.04
CA VAL A 126 -0.86 1.05 18.16
C VAL A 126 -0.87 2.57 18.28
N THR A 127 -0.81 3.27 17.15
CA THR A 127 -0.79 4.72 17.09
C THR A 127 -1.49 5.19 15.82
N THR A 128 -2.22 6.30 15.92
CA THR A 128 -2.84 6.97 14.79
C THR A 128 -2.50 8.45 14.86
N GLN A 129 -2.00 8.99 13.75
CA GLN A 129 -1.68 10.42 13.61
C GLN A 129 -2.27 10.93 12.31
N GLU A 130 -2.68 12.20 12.29
CA GLU A 130 -3.11 12.89 11.08
C GLU A 130 -2.09 13.96 10.72
N TYR A 131 -1.80 14.07 9.43
CA TYR A 131 -0.89 15.04 8.86
C TYR A 131 -1.62 15.84 7.80
N GLU A 132 -1.34 17.14 7.76
CA GLU A 132 -1.71 17.99 6.65
C GLU A 132 -0.50 18.11 5.72
N LEU A 133 -0.64 17.62 4.50
CA LEU A 133 0.41 17.56 3.48
C LEU A 133 0.07 18.52 2.34
N PRO A 134 1.05 19.11 1.64
CA PRO A 134 0.80 19.75 0.35
C PRO A 134 0.18 18.72 -0.63
N ALA A 135 -0.88 19.11 -1.34
CA ALA A 135 -1.52 18.28 -2.36
C ALA A 135 -0.73 18.26 -3.68
#